data_AF-A9CEJ4-F1
#
_entry.id   AF-A9CEJ4-F1
#
_cell.length_a   1.000
_cell.length_b   1.000
_cell.length_c   1.000
_cell.angle_alpha   90.00
_cell.angle_beta   90.00
_cell.angle_gamma   90.00
#
_symmetry.space_group_name_H-M   'P 1'
#
loop_
_entity.id
_entity.type
_entity.pdbx_description
1 polymer ?
#
loop_
_entity_poly.entity_id
_entity_poly.type
_entity_poly.pdbx_seq_one_letter_code
_entity_poly.pdbx_strand_id
1 'polypeptide(L)'
;MTRFEIDNEFPGHLDGSNAFDWYFRAPDGESFDDSCKRATSWILDVRHPTIAISHGLFGRILRGVFLGLLKQEMLELPVPQDGFYRLDDGRCELITV
;
A
#
# COMPACT_ATOMS: atom_id res chain seq x y z
N MET A 1 11.49 -11.55 5.14
CA MET A 1 11.35 -13.01 5.23
C MET A 1 10.58 -13.50 4.02
N THR A 2 11.01 -14.61 3.44
CA THR A 2 10.21 -15.37 2.48
C THR A 2 9.00 -15.99 3.20
N ARG A 3 7.97 -16.41 2.47
CA ARG A 3 6.82 -17.11 3.09
C ARG A 3 7.26 -18.35 3.86
N PHE A 4 8.20 -19.11 3.29
CA PHE A 4 8.78 -20.29 3.95
C PHE A 4 9.41 -19.94 5.30
N GLU A 5 10.21 -18.87 5.37
CA GLU A 5 10.82 -18.41 6.63
C GLU A 5 9.74 -17.98 7.64
N ILE A 6 8.70 -17.26 7.20
CA ILE A 6 7.60 -16.83 8.08
C ILE A 6 6.86 -18.04 8.65
N ASP A 7 6.50 -19.01 7.82
CA ASP A 7 5.78 -20.21 8.25
C ASP A 7 6.62 -21.05 9.23
N ASN A 8 7.95 -21.06 9.06
CA ASN A 8 8.87 -21.81 9.92
C ASN A 8 9.13 -21.12 11.27
N GLU A 9 9.32 -19.79 11.27
CA GLU A 9 9.64 -19.03 12.48
C GLU A 9 8.40 -18.57 13.26
N PHE A 10 7.27 -18.38 12.58
CA PHE A 10 6.00 -17.91 13.14
C PHE A 10 4.84 -18.82 12.69
N PRO A 11 4.82 -20.10 13.11
CA PRO A 11 3.81 -21.05 12.65
C PRO A 11 2.39 -20.60 13.01
N GLY A 12 1.49 -20.64 12.03
CA GLY A 12 0.08 -20.25 12.16
C GLY A 12 -0.20 -18.74 12.21
N HIS A 13 0.83 -17.89 12.16
CA HIS A 13 0.64 -16.44 12.30
C HIS A 13 -0.07 -15.79 11.09
N LEU A 14 0.05 -16.42 9.92
CA LEU A 14 -0.64 -16.00 8.71
C LEU A 14 -2.03 -16.65 8.54
N ASP A 15 -2.51 -17.43 9.52
CA ASP A 15 -3.79 -18.12 9.41
C ASP A 15 -4.96 -17.14 9.26
N GLY A 16 -5.80 -17.38 8.24
CA GLY A 16 -6.91 -16.50 7.89
C GLY A 16 -6.49 -15.18 7.22
N SER A 17 -5.22 -15.01 6.86
CA SER A 17 -4.79 -13.93 5.97
C SER A 17 -5.03 -14.28 4.50
N ASN A 18 -4.96 -13.28 3.64
CA ASN A 18 -4.94 -13.42 2.20
C ASN A 18 -3.70 -12.70 1.61
N ALA A 19 -3.59 -12.74 0.29
CA ALA A 19 -2.45 -12.14 -0.42
C ALA A 19 -2.30 -10.61 -0.21
N PHE A 20 -3.33 -9.96 0.32
CA PHE A 20 -3.45 -8.51 0.44
C PHE A 20 -3.47 -7.98 1.88
N ASP A 21 -3.45 -8.84 2.90
CA ASP A 21 -3.45 -8.39 4.29
C ASP A 21 -2.44 -9.08 5.20
N TRP A 22 -1.78 -10.15 4.73
CA TRP A 22 -0.80 -10.90 5.52
C TRP A 22 0.32 -10.02 6.09
N TYR A 23 0.71 -8.97 5.36
CA TYR A 23 1.76 -8.04 5.78
C TYR A 23 1.37 -7.12 6.94
N PHE A 24 0.08 -7.01 7.29
CA PHE A 24 -0.38 -6.32 8.50
C PHE A 24 -0.40 -7.22 9.74
N ARG A 25 0.02 -8.49 9.60
CA ARG A 25 0.08 -9.45 10.70
C ARG A 25 1.46 -9.61 11.31
N ALA A 26 2.44 -8.85 10.81
CA ALA A 26 3.76 -8.85 11.43
C ALA A 26 3.64 -8.45 12.91
N PRO A 27 4.20 -9.24 13.84
CA PRO A 27 4.31 -8.83 15.24
C PRO A 27 5.00 -7.46 15.29
N ASP A 28 4.40 -6.53 16.04
CA ASP A 28 4.90 -5.16 16.20
C ASP A 28 5.03 -4.38 14.87
N GLY A 29 4.36 -4.85 13.81
CA GLY A 29 4.34 -4.22 12.50
C GLY A 29 3.42 -3.01 12.43
N GLU A 30 3.46 -2.33 11.27
CA GLU A 30 2.52 -1.25 10.96
C GLU A 30 1.13 -1.84 10.67
N SER A 31 0.10 -1.28 11.30
CA SER A 31 -1.29 -1.63 10.97
C SER A 31 -1.74 -0.94 9.68
N PHE A 32 -2.81 -1.46 9.05
CA PHE A 32 -3.43 -0.79 7.89
C PHE A 32 -3.79 0.67 8.19
N ASP A 33 -4.37 0.92 9.37
CA ASP A 33 -4.81 2.25 9.77
C ASP A 33 -3.62 3.20 9.97
N ASP A 34 -2.49 2.70 10.49
CA ASP A 34 -1.28 3.50 10.64
C ASP A 34 -0.64 3.83 9.30
N SER A 35 -0.61 2.87 8.36
CA SER A 35 -0.19 3.15 6.99
C SER A 35 -1.09 4.20 6.32
N CYS A 36 -2.41 4.12 6.51
CA CYS A 36 -3.36 5.12 6.01
C CYS A 36 -3.12 6.50 6.62
N LYS A 37 -2.97 6.60 7.94
CA LYS A 37 -2.63 7.88 8.62
C LYS A 37 -1.35 8.49 8.07
N ARG A 38 -0.31 7.68 7.87
CA ARG A 38 0.97 8.13 7.29
C ARG A 38 0.81 8.60 5.85
N ALA A 39 0.03 7.88 5.03
CA ALA A 39 -0.28 8.31 3.66
C ALA A 39 -1.07 9.62 3.63
N THR A 40 -2.10 9.76 4.46
CA THR A 40 -2.88 11.00 4.59
C THR A 40 -1.99 12.17 5.00
N SER A 41 -1.17 12.00 6.04
CA SER A 41 -0.25 13.04 6.50
C SER A 41 0.69 13.49 5.37
N TRP A 42 1.29 12.54 4.65
CA TRP A 42 2.19 12.86 3.55
C TRP A 42 1.49 13.60 2.41
N ILE A 43 0.29 13.14 1.99
CA ILE A 43 -0.51 13.82 0.95
C ILE A 43 -0.81 15.26 1.37
N LEU A 44 -1.18 15.48 2.64
CA LEU A 44 -1.48 16.80 3.18
C LEU A 44 -0.26 17.72 3.28
N ASP A 45 0.96 17.20 3.21
CA ASP A 45 2.20 17.99 3.26
C ASP A 45 2.75 18.35 1.87
N VAL A 46 2.29 17.66 0.81
CA VAL A 46 2.68 17.99 -0.57
C VAL A 46 2.12 19.37 -0.97
N ARG A 47 2.98 20.26 -1.48
CA ARG A 47 2.61 21.63 -1.88
C ARG A 47 2.80 21.91 -3.36
N HIS A 48 3.63 21.13 -4.05
CA HIS A 48 4.08 21.38 -5.42
C HIS A 48 4.03 20.06 -6.20
N PRO A 49 4.04 20.09 -7.54
CA PRO A 49 4.19 18.88 -8.35
C PRO A 49 5.38 18.04 -7.85
N THR A 50 5.12 16.79 -7.48
CA THR A 50 6.07 15.94 -6.76
C THR A 50 6.15 14.57 -7.43
N ILE A 51 7.38 14.08 -7.63
CA ILE A 51 7.62 12.68 -7.98
C ILE A 51 7.93 11.93 -6.69
N ALA A 52 7.05 11.00 -6.31
CA ALA A 52 7.23 10.16 -5.13
C ALA A 52 7.60 8.74 -5.54
N ILE A 53 8.72 8.24 -5.03
CA ILE A 53 9.19 6.87 -5.24
C ILE A 53 9.06 6.14 -3.91
N SER A 54 8.37 5.01 -3.91
CA SER A 54 8.12 4.21 -2.70
C SER A 54 8.01 2.73 -3.03
N HIS A 55 7.53 1.93 -2.08
CA HIS A 55 7.27 0.51 -2.27
C HIS A 55 5.84 0.25 -2.73
N GLY A 56 5.64 -0.88 -3.40
CA GLY A 56 4.36 -1.26 -3.99
C GLY A 56 3.16 -1.21 -3.03
N LEU A 57 3.33 -1.72 -1.81
CA LEU A 57 2.29 -1.67 -0.77
C LEU A 57 1.94 -0.23 -0.38
N PHE A 58 2.94 0.60 -0.08
CA PHE A 58 2.65 1.98 0.31
C PHE A 58 2.05 2.78 -0.85
N GLY A 59 2.53 2.55 -2.08
CA GLY A 59 1.99 3.18 -3.28
C GLY A 59 0.52 2.84 -3.54
N ARG A 60 0.04 1.62 -3.25
CA ARG A 60 -1.42 1.34 -3.30
C ARG A 60 -2.19 2.00 -2.18
N ILE A 61 -1.65 2.05 -0.95
CA ILE A 61 -2.32 2.69 0.19
C ILE A 61 -2.49 4.19 -0.08
N LEU A 62 -1.42 4.84 -0.54
CA LEU A 62 -1.44 6.25 -0.90
C LEU A 62 -2.46 6.55 -2.00
N ARG A 63 -2.52 5.73 -3.06
CA ARG A 63 -3.55 5.85 -4.11
C ARG A 63 -4.96 5.65 -3.58
N GLY A 64 -5.19 4.65 -2.74
CA GLY A 64 -6.52 4.42 -2.16
C GLY A 64 -6.95 5.57 -1.24
N VAL A 65 -6.04 6.13 -0.44
CA VAL A 65 -6.32 7.30 0.41
C VAL A 65 -6.67 8.50 -0.45
N PHE A 66 -5.88 8.76 -1.49
CA PHE A 66 -6.13 9.85 -2.43
C PHE A 66 -7.49 9.73 -3.13
N LEU A 67 -7.89 8.51 -3.49
CA LEU A 67 -9.16 8.22 -4.17
C LEU A 67 -10.36 8.02 -3.21
N GLY A 68 -10.15 8.00 -1.89
CA GLY A 68 -11.21 7.74 -0.91
C GLY A 68 -11.79 6.31 -0.96
N LEU A 69 -10.96 5.32 -1.33
CA LEU A 69 -11.39 3.93 -1.47
C LEU A 69 -11.59 3.21 -0.13
N LEU A 70 -12.44 2.18 -0.14
CA LEU A 70 -12.54 1.24 0.97
C LEU A 70 -11.27 0.38 1.05
N LYS A 71 -11.00 -0.18 2.24
CA LYS A 71 -9.83 -1.02 2.50
C LYS A 71 -9.65 -2.13 1.47
N GLN A 72 -10.72 -2.85 1.14
CA GLN A 72 -10.64 -3.96 0.18
C GLN A 72 -10.20 -3.48 -1.21
N GLU A 73 -10.86 -2.45 -1.74
CA GLU A 73 -10.56 -1.87 -3.06
C GLU A 73 -9.13 -1.34 -3.13
N MET A 74 -8.68 -0.65 -2.08
CA MET A 74 -7.32 -0.14 -1.94
C MET A 74 -6.28 -1.26 -1.97
N LEU A 75 -6.53 -2.35 -1.26
CA LEU A 75 -5.61 -3.48 -1.16
C LEU A 75 -5.61 -4.38 -2.41
N GLU A 76 -6.58 -4.21 -3.31
CA GLU A 76 -6.63 -4.89 -4.61
C GLU A 76 -6.02 -4.05 -5.75
N LEU A 77 -5.72 -2.76 -5.53
CA LEU A 77 -5.13 -1.89 -6.56
C LEU A 77 -3.85 -2.48 -7.17
N PRO A 78 -3.70 -2.48 -8.51
CA PRO A 78 -2.55 -3.09 -9.18
C PRO A 78 -1.24 -2.38 -8.83
N VAL A 79 -0.14 -3.13 -8.84
CA VAL A 79 1.21 -2.66 -8.47
C VAL A 79 2.21 -2.97 -9.61
N PRO A 80 2.00 -2.39 -10.81
CA PRO A 80 2.91 -2.56 -11.94
C PRO A 80 4.32 -2.07 -11.60
N GLN A 81 5.33 -2.70 -12.22
CA GLN A 81 6.75 -2.34 -12.08
C GLN A 81 7.30 -1.68 -13.37
N ASP A 82 6.45 -1.48 -14.37
CA ASP A 82 6.72 -1.00 -15.72
C ASP A 82 6.07 0.36 -16.03
N GLY A 83 5.66 1.09 -14.99
CA GLY A 83 5.04 2.39 -15.13
C GLY A 83 4.94 3.15 -13.81
N PHE A 84 4.33 4.33 -13.87
CA PHE A 84 4.05 5.16 -12.69
C PHE A 84 2.62 5.68 -12.72
N TYR A 85 2.09 6.03 -11.55
CA TYR A 85 0.75 6.61 -11.46
C TYR A 85 0.83 8.14 -11.38
N ARG A 86 0.02 8.81 -12.19
CA ARG A 86 -0.25 10.25 -12.06
C ARG A 86 -1.52 10.43 -11.22
N LEU A 87 -1.38 11.18 -10.12
CA LEU A 87 -2.49 11.56 -9.23
C LEU A 87 -2.76 13.05 -9.41
N ASP A 88 -3.96 13.40 -9.84
CA ASP A 88 -4.36 14.79 -10.09
C ASP A 88 -5.89 14.93 -10.09
N ASP A 89 -6.42 15.99 -9.48
CA ASP A 89 -7.87 16.31 -9.43
C ASP A 89 -8.77 15.10 -9.09
N GLY A 90 -8.41 14.34 -8.05
CA GLY A 90 -9.14 13.14 -7.62
C GLY A 90 -9.07 11.95 -8.58
N ARG A 91 -8.17 11.98 -9.58
CA ARG A 91 -7.94 10.91 -10.55
C ARG A 91 -6.59 10.24 -10.33
N CYS A 92 -6.52 8.97 -10.70
CA CYS A 92 -5.30 8.17 -10.63
C CYS A 92 -5.15 7.35 -11.90
N GLU A 93 -4.13 7.66 -12.69
CA GLU A 93 -3.92 7.09 -14.03
C GLU A 93 -2.56 6.42 -14.13
N LEU A 94 -2.49 5.20 -14.68
CA LEU A 94 -1.23 4.53 -14.97
C LEU A 94 -0.63 5.10 -16.25
N ILE A 95 0.63 5.50 -16.19
CA ILE A 95 1.45 5.92 -17.33
C ILE A 95 2.52 4.84 -17.54
N THR A 96 2.48 4.18 -18.69
CA THR A 96 3.49 3.22 -19.14
C THR A 96 4.41 3.86 -20.17
N VAL A 97 5.65 3.38 -20.25
CA VAL A 97 6.65 3.84 -21.24
C VAL A 97 6.62 2.95 -22.48
#